data_AF-A0A1V1P163-F1
#
_entry.id   AF-A0A1V1P163-F1
#
_cell.length_a   1.000
_cell.length_b   1.000
_cell.length_c   1.000
_cell.angle_alpha   90.00
_cell.angle_beta   90.00
_cell.angle_gamma   90.00
#
_symmetry.space_group_name_H-M   'P 1'
#
loop_
_entity.id
_entity.type
_entity.pdbx_description
1 polymer ?
#
loop_
_entity_poly.entity_id
_entity_poly.type
_entity_poly.pdbx_seq_one_letter_code
_entity_poly.pdbx_strand_id
1 'polypeptide(L)'
;MKQHLLRKILYFQYVIILTLLIPQFIHATKLVPLDNQSDDYFGISASISGNYAIVGAEKDDEVDTNSGSAYIYQFHSSGWQQVTKLVPSDSANGDYFGCAVGMSGDYAIIGARYDDYTYSNSGSAYIFKRYGNQWFQETRINASDRESSDYFGQAVSISNDYAIVGAYQEDTKGSNSGAAYIFKRDGHEWIQMA
;
A
#
# COMPACT_ATOMS: atom_id res chain seq x y z
N MET A 1 60.40 26.34 19.20
CA MET A 1 59.88 24.95 19.34
C MET A 1 58.44 24.86 19.87
N LYS A 2 58.05 25.57 20.95
CA LYS A 2 56.73 25.44 21.59
C LYS A 2 55.52 25.83 20.71
N GLN A 3 55.60 26.89 19.89
CA GLN A 3 54.47 27.33 19.06
C GLN A 3 54.10 26.35 17.93
N HIS A 4 55.08 25.58 17.44
CA HIS A 4 54.85 24.59 16.40
C HIS A 4 54.14 23.35 16.96
N LEU A 5 54.40 23.02 18.22
CA LEU A 5 53.73 21.93 18.94
C LEU A 5 52.27 22.28 19.26
N LEU A 6 51.99 23.52 19.71
CA LEU A 6 50.61 23.98 19.98
C LEU A 6 49.73 24.00 18.71
N ARG A 7 50.27 24.43 17.57
CA ARG A 7 49.53 24.42 16.29
C ARG A 7 49.18 23.02 15.83
N LYS A 8 50.05 22.03 16.06
CA LYS A 8 49.79 20.63 15.75
C LYS A 8 48.70 20.04 16.65
N ILE A 9 48.69 20.36 17.94
CA ILE A 9 47.68 19.88 18.90
C ILE A 9 46.30 20.48 18.59
N LEU A 10 46.22 21.81 18.38
CA LEU A 10 44.96 22.48 18.04
C LEU A 10 44.37 21.98 16.71
N TYR A 11 45.22 21.75 15.70
CA TYR A 11 44.78 21.18 14.42
C TYR A 11 44.26 19.75 14.59
N PHE A 12 44.95 18.93 15.40
CA PHE A 12 44.51 17.56 15.68
C PHE A 12 43.18 17.52 16.42
N GLN A 13 42.98 18.42 17.39
CA GLN A 13 41.74 18.55 18.14
C GLN A 13 40.58 19.05 17.25
N TYR A 14 40.85 19.95 16.31
CA TYR A 14 39.86 20.44 15.34
C TYR A 14 39.46 19.38 14.32
N VAL A 15 40.42 18.57 13.83
CA VAL A 15 40.15 17.46 12.89
C VAL A 15 39.34 16.34 13.56
N ILE A 16 39.61 16.03 14.84
CA ILE A 16 38.84 15.04 15.61
C ILE A 16 37.40 15.51 15.88
N ILE A 17 37.20 16.80 16.18
CA ILE A 17 35.86 17.36 16.40
C ILE A 17 35.08 17.44 15.07
N LEU A 18 35.75 17.71 13.94
CA LEU A 18 35.12 17.80 12.63
C LEU A 18 34.71 16.43 12.05
N THR A 19 35.42 15.34 12.36
CA THR A 19 35.02 13.98 11.93
C THR A 19 33.87 13.39 12.74
N LEU A 20 33.63 13.88 13.97
CA LEU A 20 32.50 13.50 14.82
C LEU A 20 31.18 14.22 14.49
N LEU A 21 31.22 15.17 13.55
CA LEU A 21 30.07 16.01 13.13
C LEU A 21 29.51 15.63 11.74
N ILE A 22 29.98 14.53 11.13
CA ILE A 22 29.35 14.03 9.91
C ILE A 22 28.07 13.30 10.35
N PRO A 23 26.86 13.77 9.99
CA PRO A 23 25.67 12.98 10.20
C PRO A 23 25.87 11.66 9.45
N GLN A 24 25.89 10.55 10.19
CA GLN A 24 25.86 9.24 9.55
C GLN A 24 24.59 9.19 8.72
N PHE A 25 24.74 8.97 7.42
CA PHE A 25 23.61 8.74 6.54
C PHE A 25 22.76 7.62 7.14
N ILE A 26 21.52 7.97 7.48
CA ILE A 26 20.53 7.03 8.00
C ILE A 26 20.42 5.90 6.96
N HIS A 27 20.68 4.68 7.38
CA HIS A 27 20.53 3.51 6.51
C HIS A 27 19.06 3.44 6.08
N ALA A 28 18.79 3.62 4.79
CA ALA A 28 17.46 3.41 4.24
C ALA A 28 17.03 1.97 4.54
N THR A 29 15.85 1.78 5.13
CA THR A 29 15.31 0.44 5.37
C THR A 29 14.72 -0.08 4.06
N LYS A 30 15.22 -1.22 3.57
CA LYS A 30 14.61 -1.95 2.45
C LYS A 30 13.58 -2.93 3.02
N LEU A 31 12.33 -2.79 2.61
CA LEU A 31 11.28 -3.76 2.92
C LEU A 31 11.35 -4.90 1.90
N VAL A 32 11.28 -6.13 2.41
CA VAL A 32 11.19 -7.36 1.61
C VAL A 32 10.17 -8.24 2.34
N PRO A 33 9.20 -8.84 1.65
CA PRO A 33 8.28 -9.76 2.29
C PRO A 33 9.01 -11.06 2.68
N LEU A 34 8.58 -11.68 3.79
CA LEU A 34 9.22 -12.90 4.33
C LEU A 34 9.12 -14.11 3.39
N ASP A 35 8.11 -14.08 2.53
CA ASP A 35 7.67 -15.08 1.57
C ASP A 35 7.95 -14.65 0.12
N ASN A 36 8.82 -13.66 -0.10
CA ASN A 36 9.07 -13.11 -1.44
C ASN A 36 9.43 -14.19 -2.48
N GLN A 37 8.61 -14.36 -3.51
CA GLN A 37 8.89 -15.22 -4.66
C GLN A 37 9.22 -14.41 -5.92
N SER A 38 9.60 -15.11 -6.99
CA SER A 38 9.80 -14.49 -8.30
C SER A 38 8.46 -14.09 -8.91
N ASP A 39 8.43 -12.94 -9.58
CA ASP A 39 7.27 -12.44 -10.33
C ASP A 39 6.04 -11.99 -9.53
N ASP A 40 6.06 -12.03 -8.19
CA ASP A 40 4.98 -11.51 -7.32
C ASP A 40 4.74 -9.99 -7.48
N TYR A 41 5.73 -9.27 -8.01
CA TYR A 41 5.73 -7.82 -8.20
C TYR A 41 5.48 -7.03 -6.90
N PHE A 42 6.02 -7.51 -5.78
CA PHE A 42 6.05 -6.74 -4.54
C PHE A 42 6.65 -5.35 -4.77
N GLY A 43 5.94 -4.32 -4.29
CA GLY A 43 6.33 -2.92 -4.48
C GLY A 43 5.67 -2.25 -5.68
N ILE A 44 4.76 -2.93 -6.39
CA ILE A 44 3.98 -2.34 -7.49
C ILE A 44 3.16 -1.11 -7.02
N SER A 45 2.72 -1.14 -5.77
CA SER A 45 1.99 -0.05 -5.12
C SER A 45 2.40 0.05 -3.64
N ALA A 46 2.37 1.25 -3.07
CA ALA A 46 2.70 1.46 -1.67
C ALA A 46 1.95 2.67 -1.09
N SER A 47 1.62 2.61 0.20
CA SER A 47 1.04 3.71 0.97
C SER A 47 1.52 3.68 2.42
N ILE A 48 1.46 4.82 3.11
CA ILE A 48 1.95 4.96 4.49
C ILE A 48 0.98 5.83 5.30
N SER A 49 0.75 5.45 6.56
CA SER A 49 -0.09 6.21 7.49
C SER A 49 0.44 6.01 8.91
N GLY A 50 0.89 7.11 9.53
CA GLY A 50 1.54 7.06 10.83
C GLY A 50 2.76 6.13 10.82
N ASN A 51 2.76 5.14 11.70
CA ASN A 51 3.80 4.12 11.81
C ASN A 51 3.49 2.83 11.04
N TYR A 52 2.47 2.81 10.19
CA TYR A 52 2.16 1.67 9.32
C TYR A 52 2.51 2.00 7.87
N ALA A 53 2.90 0.99 7.09
CA ALA A 53 3.01 1.03 5.65
C ALA A 53 2.27 -0.19 5.05
N ILE A 54 1.70 -0.03 3.87
CA ILE A 54 1.13 -1.11 3.06
C ILE A 54 1.86 -1.16 1.72
N VAL A 55 2.16 -2.36 1.24
CA VAL A 55 2.83 -2.58 -0.05
C VAL A 55 2.12 -3.72 -0.80
N GLY A 56 1.73 -3.48 -2.05
CA GLY A 56 1.06 -4.47 -2.89
C GLY A 56 2.03 -5.40 -3.62
N ALA A 57 1.55 -6.61 -3.92
CA ALA A 57 2.20 -7.62 -4.75
C ALA A 57 1.13 -8.30 -5.62
N GLU A 58 0.82 -7.71 -6.77
CA GLU A 58 -0.37 -8.05 -7.56
C GLU A 58 -0.32 -9.42 -8.23
N LYS A 59 0.84 -10.08 -8.26
CA LYS A 59 1.01 -11.40 -8.88
C LYS A 59 1.42 -12.49 -7.90
N ASP A 60 1.47 -12.16 -6.61
CA ASP A 60 1.67 -13.16 -5.58
C ASP A 60 0.65 -14.30 -5.72
N ASP A 61 1.14 -15.54 -5.63
CA ASP A 61 0.41 -16.75 -5.98
C ASP A 61 0.23 -17.73 -4.80
N GLU A 62 0.35 -17.24 -3.57
CA GLU A 62 0.24 -18.09 -2.37
C GLU A 62 -1.13 -18.75 -2.22
N VAL A 63 -2.21 -18.04 -2.57
CA VAL A 63 -3.60 -18.55 -2.46
C VAL A 63 -4.06 -19.14 -3.79
N ASP A 64 -4.11 -18.35 -4.85
CA ASP A 64 -4.36 -18.80 -6.22
C ASP A 64 -3.37 -18.14 -7.20
N THR A 65 -3.22 -18.70 -8.40
CA THR A 65 -2.25 -18.15 -9.37
C THR A 65 -2.55 -16.68 -9.70
N ASN A 66 -1.58 -15.80 -9.44
CA ASN A 66 -1.72 -14.35 -9.59
C ASN A 66 -2.97 -13.76 -8.90
N SER A 67 -3.46 -14.34 -7.80
CA SER A 67 -4.55 -13.72 -7.02
C SER A 67 -4.10 -12.41 -6.39
N GLY A 68 -2.81 -12.31 -6.07
CA GLY A 68 -2.17 -11.14 -5.50
C GLY A 68 -2.39 -11.00 -3.99
N SER A 69 -1.59 -10.12 -3.40
CA SER A 69 -1.53 -9.87 -1.95
C SER A 69 -1.16 -8.43 -1.63
N ALA A 70 -1.39 -8.01 -0.39
CA ALA A 70 -0.82 -6.78 0.16
C ALA A 70 -0.20 -7.02 1.55
N TYR A 71 0.91 -6.36 1.82
CA TYR A 71 1.70 -6.58 3.03
C TYR A 71 1.67 -5.34 3.91
N ILE A 72 1.33 -5.52 5.18
CA ILE A 72 1.41 -4.46 6.18
C ILE A 72 2.73 -4.55 6.92
N TYR A 73 3.40 -3.41 7.02
CA TYR A 73 4.57 -3.21 7.85
C TYR A 73 4.27 -2.18 8.95
N GLN A 74 4.92 -2.34 10.10
CA GLN A 74 4.85 -1.39 11.20
C GLN A 74 6.25 -0.98 11.64
N PHE A 75 6.43 0.32 11.89
CA PHE A 75 7.64 0.88 12.44
C PHE A 75 7.62 0.79 13.97
N HIS A 76 8.62 0.08 14.50
CA HIS A 76 8.93 -0.04 15.92
C HIS A 76 10.30 0.59 16.23
N SER A 77 10.72 0.54 17.50
CA SER A 77 12.03 1.06 17.92
C SER A 77 13.22 0.39 17.20
N SER A 78 13.07 -0.85 16.76
CA SER A 78 14.05 -1.62 16.00
C SER A 78 13.95 -1.45 14.48
N GLY A 79 13.03 -0.62 13.99
CA GLY A 79 12.79 -0.40 12.56
C GLY A 79 11.46 -0.98 12.07
N TRP A 80 11.32 -1.07 10.74
CA TRP A 80 10.13 -1.61 10.09
C TRP A 80 10.10 -3.15 10.17
N GLN A 81 8.93 -3.70 10.50
CA GLN A 81 8.69 -5.15 10.58
C GLN A 81 7.39 -5.49 9.85
N GLN A 82 7.36 -6.61 9.12
CA GLN A 82 6.13 -7.13 8.52
C GLN A 82 5.18 -7.60 9.63
N VAL A 83 3.96 -7.07 9.66
CA VAL A 83 2.93 -7.40 10.64
C VAL A 83 2.03 -8.50 10.12
N THR A 84 1.57 -8.37 8.87
CA THR A 84 0.66 -9.33 8.25
C THR A 84 0.73 -9.25 6.73
N LYS A 85 0.39 -10.36 6.09
CA LYS A 85 -0.04 -10.41 4.68
C LYS A 85 -1.56 -10.34 4.66
N LEU A 86 -2.13 -9.64 3.70
CA LEU A 86 -3.56 -9.48 3.46
C LEU A 86 -3.89 -10.13 2.13
N VAL A 87 -4.91 -10.99 2.15
CA VAL A 87 -5.50 -11.66 0.99
C VAL A 87 -7.01 -11.47 1.06
N PRO A 88 -7.70 -11.34 -0.08
CA PRO A 88 -9.16 -11.26 -0.09
C PRO A 88 -9.77 -12.60 0.34
N SER A 89 -10.89 -12.56 1.07
CA SER A 89 -11.61 -13.76 1.55
C SER A 89 -12.13 -14.67 0.43
N ASP A 90 -12.26 -14.10 -0.76
CA ASP A 90 -12.84 -14.64 -1.99
C ASP A 90 -11.83 -14.62 -3.14
N SER A 91 -10.54 -14.74 -2.79
CA SER A 91 -9.43 -14.89 -3.74
C SER A 91 -9.78 -15.81 -4.91
N ALA A 92 -9.53 -15.32 -6.13
CA ALA A 92 -9.59 -16.10 -7.35
C ALA A 92 -8.36 -15.85 -8.24
N ASN A 93 -8.20 -16.76 -9.20
CA ASN A 93 -7.11 -16.73 -10.17
C ASN A 93 -7.14 -15.43 -10.97
N GLY A 94 -6.05 -14.67 -10.92
CA GLY A 94 -5.87 -13.52 -11.78
C GLY A 94 -6.61 -12.25 -11.36
N ASP A 95 -7.17 -12.15 -10.15
CA ASP A 95 -7.85 -10.94 -9.66
C ASP A 95 -6.89 -9.74 -9.48
N TYR A 96 -5.61 -10.02 -9.28
CA TYR A 96 -4.52 -9.06 -9.12
C TYR A 96 -4.74 -8.12 -7.93
N PHE A 97 -5.17 -8.68 -6.81
CA PHE A 97 -5.28 -7.98 -5.54
C PHE A 97 -3.94 -7.37 -5.12
N GLY A 98 -3.94 -6.12 -4.67
CA GLY A 98 -2.70 -5.40 -4.34
C GLY A 98 -2.15 -4.57 -5.51
N CYS A 99 -2.82 -4.52 -6.66
CA CYS A 99 -2.41 -3.67 -7.77
C CYS A 99 -2.38 -2.18 -7.42
N ALA A 100 -3.24 -1.77 -6.49
CA ALA A 100 -3.25 -0.44 -5.90
C ALA A 100 -3.57 -0.55 -4.41
N VAL A 101 -2.89 0.26 -3.60
CA VAL A 101 -3.10 0.28 -2.14
C VAL A 101 -3.18 1.71 -1.63
N GLY A 102 -4.04 1.94 -0.63
CA GLY A 102 -4.16 3.19 0.11
C GLY A 102 -4.35 2.91 1.60
N MET A 103 -3.93 3.82 2.46
CA MET A 103 -4.09 3.64 3.91
C MET A 103 -4.33 4.97 4.64
N SER A 104 -5.23 4.95 5.62
CA SER A 104 -5.56 6.10 6.48
C SER A 104 -5.95 5.61 7.88
N GLY A 105 -5.13 5.92 8.88
CA GLY A 105 -5.36 5.49 10.26
C GLY A 105 -5.46 3.97 10.36
N ASP A 106 -6.62 3.48 10.81
CA ASP A 106 -6.89 2.05 10.99
C ASP A 106 -7.47 1.36 9.75
N TYR A 107 -7.47 2.03 8.60
CA TYR A 107 -8.12 1.54 7.39
C TYR A 107 -7.13 1.44 6.24
N ALA A 108 -7.23 0.38 5.46
CA ALA A 108 -6.54 0.19 4.21
C ALA A 108 -7.56 -0.11 3.11
N ILE A 109 -7.31 0.39 1.90
CA ILE A 109 -8.04 0.05 0.68
C ILE A 109 -7.09 -0.64 -0.29
N ILE A 110 -7.53 -1.73 -0.90
CA ILE A 110 -6.71 -2.53 -1.81
C ILE A 110 -7.53 -2.84 -3.05
N GLY A 111 -7.00 -2.51 -4.23
CA GLY A 111 -7.64 -2.79 -5.51
C GLY A 111 -7.34 -4.21 -6.02
N ALA A 112 -8.31 -4.79 -6.73
CA ALA A 112 -8.22 -6.02 -7.50
C ALA A 112 -8.90 -5.80 -8.86
N ARG A 113 -8.15 -5.25 -9.81
CA ARG A 113 -8.71 -4.70 -11.06
C ARG A 113 -9.38 -5.74 -11.97
N TYR A 114 -9.03 -7.01 -11.81
CA TYR A 114 -9.52 -8.11 -12.65
C TYR A 114 -10.50 -9.02 -11.92
N ASP A 115 -10.91 -8.67 -10.70
CA ASP A 115 -11.92 -9.43 -9.98
C ASP A 115 -13.22 -9.56 -10.80
N ASP A 116 -13.70 -10.80 -10.88
CA ASP A 116 -14.83 -11.25 -11.70
C ASP A 116 -16.14 -11.37 -10.89
N TYR A 117 -16.21 -10.83 -9.66
CA TYR A 117 -17.29 -11.10 -8.70
C TYR A 117 -18.73 -10.99 -9.27
N THR A 118 -19.04 -9.93 -10.02
CA THR A 118 -20.37 -9.77 -10.66
C THR A 118 -20.33 -9.93 -12.18
N TYR A 119 -19.33 -9.30 -12.81
CA TYR A 119 -19.12 -9.35 -14.26
C TYR A 119 -17.63 -9.53 -14.54
N SER A 120 -17.32 -10.08 -15.71
CA SER A 120 -15.93 -10.34 -16.07
C SER A 120 -15.10 -9.05 -16.11
N ASN A 121 -14.03 -9.03 -15.32
CA ASN A 121 -13.11 -7.95 -15.10
C ASN A 121 -13.79 -6.61 -14.76
N SER A 122 -14.94 -6.68 -14.10
CA SER A 122 -15.59 -5.48 -13.54
C SER A 122 -14.74 -4.86 -12.44
N GLY A 123 -13.98 -5.69 -11.73
CA GLY A 123 -13.03 -5.28 -10.71
C GLY A 123 -13.68 -4.95 -9.37
N SER A 124 -12.85 -4.93 -8.34
CA SER A 124 -13.22 -4.69 -6.96
C SER A 124 -12.17 -3.86 -6.22
N ALA A 125 -12.59 -3.25 -5.12
CA ALA A 125 -11.67 -2.81 -4.08
C ALA A 125 -12.13 -3.33 -2.72
N TYR A 126 -11.19 -3.62 -1.85
CA TYR A 126 -11.41 -4.23 -0.55
C TYR A 126 -10.96 -3.28 0.54
N ILE A 127 -11.82 -3.07 1.54
CA ILE A 127 -11.50 -2.30 2.73
C ILE A 127 -11.11 -3.26 3.85
N PHE A 128 -9.91 -3.07 4.40
CA PHE A 128 -9.46 -3.73 5.59
C PHE A 128 -9.42 -2.74 6.76
N LYS A 129 -9.82 -3.21 7.93
CA LYS A 129 -9.81 -2.45 9.17
C LYS A 129 -8.97 -3.14 10.23
N ARG A 130 -8.17 -2.34 10.94
CA ARG A 130 -7.33 -2.77 12.04
C ARG A 130 -8.11 -2.72 13.36
N TYR A 131 -8.13 -3.84 14.07
CA TYR A 131 -8.59 -3.94 15.46
C TYR A 131 -7.43 -4.38 16.35
N GLY A 132 -6.88 -3.45 17.13
CA GLY A 132 -5.64 -3.68 17.88
C GLY A 132 -4.45 -3.89 16.93
N ASN A 133 -3.90 -5.11 16.93
CA ASN A 133 -2.76 -5.48 16.06
C ASN A 133 -3.18 -6.38 14.89
N GLN A 134 -4.47 -6.67 14.74
CA GLN A 134 -4.98 -7.56 13.69
C GLN A 134 -5.73 -6.75 12.64
N TRP A 135 -5.60 -7.15 11.37
CA TRP A 135 -6.30 -6.58 10.23
C TRP A 135 -7.36 -7.56 9.75
N PHE A 136 -8.55 -7.05 9.46
CA PHE A 136 -9.67 -7.84 8.98
C PHE A 136 -10.28 -7.18 7.76
N GLN A 137 -10.67 -7.97 6.76
CA GLN A 137 -11.49 -7.47 5.66
C GLN A 137 -12.83 -7.02 6.24
N GLU A 138 -13.11 -5.72 6.16
CA GLU A 138 -14.38 -5.14 6.62
C GLU A 138 -15.45 -5.27 5.54
N THR A 139 -15.10 -4.95 4.28
CA THR A 139 -16.02 -5.08 3.15
C THR A 139 -15.29 -5.13 1.80
N ARG A 140 -15.99 -5.60 0.77
CA ARG A 140 -15.64 -5.41 -0.64
C ARG A 140 -16.59 -4.34 -1.21
N ILE A 141 -16.03 -3.34 -1.87
CA ILE A 141 -16.78 -2.28 -2.55
C ILE A 141 -16.65 -2.44 -4.07
N ASN A 142 -17.73 -2.11 -4.77
CA ASN A 142 -17.87 -2.20 -6.21
C ASN A 142 -18.64 -0.98 -6.71
N ALA A 143 -18.45 -0.59 -7.97
CA ALA A 143 -19.30 0.42 -8.60
C ALA A 143 -20.75 -0.08 -8.72
N SER A 144 -21.71 0.82 -8.51
CA SER A 144 -23.15 0.55 -8.58
C SER A 144 -23.66 0.29 -10.00
N ASP A 145 -22.96 0.85 -10.98
CA ASP A 145 -23.22 0.79 -12.42
C ASP A 145 -22.16 -0.05 -13.16
N ARG A 146 -21.44 -0.89 -12.42
CA ARG A 146 -20.37 -1.74 -12.95
C ARG A 146 -20.84 -2.61 -14.12
N GLU A 147 -19.99 -2.71 -15.12
CA GLU A 147 -20.12 -3.58 -16.28
C GLU A 147 -18.83 -4.37 -16.49
N SER A 148 -18.84 -5.25 -17.49
CA SER A 148 -17.66 -6.06 -17.80
C SER A 148 -16.51 -5.18 -18.31
N SER A 149 -15.29 -5.45 -17.87
CA SER A 149 -14.07 -4.73 -18.27
C SER A 149 -13.98 -3.26 -17.86
N ASP A 150 -14.75 -2.80 -16.87
CA ASP A 150 -14.58 -1.45 -16.31
C ASP A 150 -13.26 -1.29 -15.53
N TYR A 151 -12.71 -2.42 -15.05
CA TYR A 151 -11.48 -2.51 -14.25
C TYR A 151 -11.48 -1.60 -13.01
N PHE A 152 -12.59 -1.61 -12.27
CA PHE A 152 -12.70 -0.94 -10.97
C PHE A 152 -11.62 -1.47 -10.01
N GLY A 153 -10.99 -0.57 -9.26
CA GLY A 153 -9.89 -0.93 -8.36
C GLY A 153 -8.50 -0.77 -8.96
N GLN A 154 -8.38 -0.37 -10.24
CA GLN A 154 -7.10 -0.04 -10.86
C GLN A 154 -6.31 1.03 -10.10
N ALA A 155 -7.01 1.98 -9.49
CA ALA A 155 -6.43 3.01 -8.63
C ALA A 155 -7.33 3.21 -7.41
N VAL A 156 -6.73 3.36 -6.24
CA VAL A 156 -7.46 3.56 -4.97
C VAL A 156 -6.81 4.65 -4.14
N SER A 157 -7.60 5.34 -3.35
CA SER A 157 -7.12 6.20 -2.26
C SER A 157 -8.16 6.25 -1.14
N ILE A 158 -7.69 6.42 0.09
CA ILE A 158 -8.53 6.50 1.28
C ILE A 158 -8.01 7.61 2.20
N SER A 159 -8.92 8.39 2.75
CA SER A 159 -8.62 9.47 3.69
C SER A 159 -9.79 9.67 4.63
N ASN A 160 -9.56 9.45 5.92
CA ASN A 160 -10.58 9.53 6.98
C ASN A 160 -11.79 8.63 6.66
N ASP A 161 -12.97 9.23 6.46
CA ASP A 161 -14.23 8.54 6.15
C ASP A 161 -14.50 8.44 4.65
N TYR A 162 -13.55 8.80 3.78
CA TYR A 162 -13.75 8.79 2.33
C TYR A 162 -12.75 7.85 1.66
N ALA A 163 -13.23 7.13 0.65
CA ALA A 163 -12.42 6.38 -0.29
C ALA A 163 -12.78 6.81 -1.71
N ILE A 164 -11.82 6.71 -2.62
CA ILE A 164 -12.04 6.90 -4.05
C ILE A 164 -11.41 5.73 -4.81
N VAL A 165 -12.13 5.24 -5.82
CA VAL A 165 -11.70 4.11 -6.66
C VAL A 165 -11.89 4.45 -8.12
N GLY A 166 -10.87 4.21 -8.94
CA GLY A 166 -10.93 4.40 -10.39
C GLY A 166 -11.34 3.13 -11.14
N ALA A 167 -12.09 3.31 -12.21
CA ALA A 167 -12.44 2.32 -13.22
C ALA A 167 -12.14 2.94 -14.58
N TYR A 168 -10.96 2.67 -15.14
CA TYR A 168 -10.41 3.47 -16.24
C TYR A 168 -11.03 3.13 -17.61
N GLN A 169 -11.83 2.07 -17.70
CA GLN A 169 -12.52 1.65 -18.91
C GLN A 169 -14.03 1.78 -18.85
N GLU A 170 -14.56 2.44 -17.82
CA GLU A 170 -15.99 2.72 -17.70
C GLU A 170 -16.51 3.53 -18.91
N ASP A 171 -17.72 3.17 -19.38
CA ASP A 171 -18.26 3.57 -20.69
C ASP A 171 -19.38 4.62 -20.67
N THR A 172 -19.86 5.08 -19.52
CA THR A 172 -21.07 5.92 -19.37
C THR A 172 -21.03 7.20 -20.21
N LYS A 173 -19.84 7.76 -20.45
CA LYS A 173 -19.65 8.99 -21.25
C LYS A 173 -18.95 8.76 -22.59
N GLY A 174 -18.80 7.50 -23.00
CA GLY A 174 -18.13 7.09 -24.23
C GLY A 174 -17.20 5.90 -23.98
N SER A 175 -16.83 5.20 -25.05
CA SER A 175 -16.01 3.99 -24.92
C SER A 175 -14.69 4.27 -24.21
N ASN A 176 -14.43 3.54 -23.11
CA ASN A 176 -13.30 3.65 -22.22
C ASN A 176 -13.07 5.08 -21.71
N SER A 177 -14.15 5.82 -21.47
CA SER A 177 -14.07 7.20 -20.98
C SER A 177 -13.55 7.30 -19.54
N GLY A 178 -13.73 6.23 -18.77
CA GLY A 178 -13.29 6.08 -17.40
C GLY A 178 -14.17 6.82 -16.39
N ALA A 179 -14.20 6.30 -15.18
CA ALA A 179 -14.91 6.87 -14.04
C ALA A 179 -14.09 6.77 -12.75
N ALA A 180 -14.46 7.60 -11.77
CA ALA A 180 -13.96 7.51 -10.41
C ALA A 180 -15.13 7.62 -9.44
N TYR A 181 -15.15 6.71 -8.48
CA TYR A 181 -16.26 6.52 -7.55
C TYR A 181 -15.82 6.90 -6.15
N ILE A 182 -16.57 7.79 -5.51
CA ILE A 182 -16.33 8.18 -4.12
C ILE A 182 -17.24 7.36 -3.22
N PHE A 183 -16.66 6.79 -2.17
CA PHE A 183 -17.38 6.10 -1.11
C PHE A 183 -17.20 6.89 0.19
N LYS A 184 -18.28 6.99 0.96
CA LYS A 184 -18.26 7.55 2.31
C LYS A 184 -18.61 6.47 3.32
N ARG A 185 -17.82 6.38 4.37
CA ARG A 185 -18.09 5.52 5.52
C ARG A 185 -19.25 6.08 6.34
N ASP A 186 -20.23 5.24 6.62
CA ASP A 186 -21.32 5.50 7.55
C ASP A 186 -21.41 4.35 8.55
N GLY A 187 -20.82 4.55 9.74
CA GLY A 187 -20.64 3.48 10.72
C GLY A 187 -19.68 2.38 10.21
N HIS A 188 -20.24 1.21 9.90
CA HIS A 188 -19.52 0.04 9.37
C HIS A 188 -19.72 -0.16 7.87
N GLU A 189 -20.56 0.65 7.24
CA GLU A 189 -20.87 0.55 5.82
C GLU A 189 -20.06 1.58 5.02
N TRP A 190 -19.73 1.22 3.77
CA TRP A 190 -19.13 2.13 2.80
C TRP A 190 -20.13 2.36 1.67
N ILE A 191 -20.66 3.58 1.62
CA ILE A 191 -21.75 3.94 0.71
C ILE A 191 -21.19 4.73 -0.46
N GLN A 192 -21.43 4.26 -1.69
CA GLN A 192 -21.11 5.02 -2.88
C GLN A 192 -21.91 6.34 -2.89
N MET A 193 -21.21 7.45 -3.09
CA MET A 193 -21.83 8.76 -3.21
C MET A 193 -22.34 8.97 -4.64
N ALA A 194 -23.53 9.57 -4.76
CA ALA A 194 -24.15 9.96 -6.01
C ALA A 194 -23.60 11.29 -6.55
#